data_AF-A0AAD2EU94-F1
#
_entry.id   AF-A0AAD2EU94-F1
#
_cell.length_a   1.000
_cell.length_b   1.000
_cell.length_c   1.000
_cell.angle_alpha   90.00
_cell.angle_beta   90.00
_cell.angle_gamma   90.00
#
_symmetry.space_group_name_H-M   'P 1'
#
loop_
_entity.id
_entity.type
_entity.pdbx_description
1 polymer ?
#
loop_
_entity_poly.entity_id
_entity_poly.type
_entity_poly.pdbx_seq_one_letter_code
_entity_poly.pdbx_strand_id
1 'polypeptide(L)'
;MHQQMMHRSDSQPSNAGAALFGERAAAMPVGSRTVVVVPGMKAVPVRAGETVRFDFGQSSTAWTFAARQGNSAVELSTLFPEIPAAKGVWAYPNGTGLYAGH
;
A
#
# COMPACT_ATOMS: atom_id res chain seq x y z
N MET A 1 28.74 -21.10 -22.75
CA MET A 1 28.89 -19.76 -22.14
C MET A 1 27.75 -18.88 -22.61
N HIS A 2 26.77 -18.58 -21.75
CA HIS A 2 26.25 -17.22 -21.50
C HIS A 2 24.99 -17.32 -20.64
N GLN A 3 25.17 -16.95 -19.38
CA GLN A 3 24.11 -16.66 -18.43
C GLN A 3 23.32 -15.45 -18.96
N GLN A 4 22.00 -15.54 -18.97
CA GLN A 4 21.15 -14.34 -18.97
C GLN A 4 20.23 -14.42 -17.75
N MET A 5 20.79 -13.95 -16.64
CA MET A 5 20.09 -13.53 -15.44
C MET A 5 19.33 -12.24 -15.79
N MET A 6 18.02 -12.29 -15.97
CA MET A 6 17.18 -11.08 -16.01
C MET A 6 15.85 -11.35 -15.32
N HIS A 7 15.81 -10.90 -14.06
CA HIS A 7 14.65 -10.52 -13.25
C HIS A 7 13.59 -11.59 -12.98
N ARG A 8 13.74 -12.25 -11.82
CA ARG A 8 12.58 -12.72 -11.07
C ARG A 8 11.69 -11.52 -10.81
N SER A 9 10.60 -11.40 -11.57
CA SER A 9 9.44 -10.68 -11.09
C SER A 9 9.11 -11.30 -9.74
N ASP A 10 9.41 -10.59 -8.66
CA ASP A 10 8.90 -10.91 -7.33
C ASP A 10 7.40 -10.60 -7.36
N SER A 11 6.66 -11.36 -8.15
CA SER A 11 5.21 -11.42 -8.13
C SER A 11 4.84 -12.19 -6.87
N GLN A 12 5.07 -11.52 -5.75
CA GLN A 12 4.55 -11.89 -4.45
C GLN A 12 3.03 -12.10 -4.64
N PRO A 13 2.47 -13.20 -4.14
CA PRO A 13 1.14 -13.66 -4.53
C PRO A 13 0.14 -12.53 -4.38
N SER A 14 -0.38 -12.05 -5.52
CA SER A 14 -1.41 -11.03 -5.58
C SER A 14 -2.63 -11.60 -4.89
N ASN A 15 -2.88 -11.16 -3.64
CA ASN A 15 -4.10 -11.50 -2.95
C ASN A 15 -5.26 -11.04 -3.85
N ALA A 16 -6.12 -11.95 -4.32
CA ALA A 16 -7.12 -11.65 -5.35
C ALA A 16 -8.06 -10.49 -4.93
N GLY A 17 -8.30 -10.34 -3.62
CA GLY A 17 -9.01 -9.20 -3.07
C GLY A 17 -8.23 -7.88 -3.11
N ALA A 18 -6.89 -7.91 -2.96
CA ALA A 18 -6.05 -6.73 -3.02
C ALA A 18 -5.97 -6.14 -4.43
N ALA A 19 -5.98 -6.98 -5.47
CA ALA A 19 -5.93 -6.55 -6.87
C ALA A 19 -7.09 -5.62 -7.28
N LEU A 20 -8.21 -5.64 -6.54
CA LEU A 20 -9.33 -4.72 -6.74
C LEU A 20 -8.99 -3.26 -6.36
N PHE A 21 -7.97 -3.07 -5.53
CA PHE A 21 -7.57 -1.77 -4.97
C PHE A 21 -6.28 -1.23 -5.58
N GLY A 22 -5.70 -1.92 -6.56
CA GLY A 22 -4.48 -1.53 -7.25
C GLY A 22 -3.45 -2.65 -7.29
N GLU A 23 -2.17 -2.29 -7.21
CA GLU A 23 -1.07 -3.23 -7.35
C GLU A 23 0.12 -2.89 -6.44
N ARG A 24 0.92 -3.91 -6.08
CA ARG A 24 2.20 -3.67 -5.40
C ARG A 24 3.14 -2.93 -6.34
N ALA A 25 3.75 -1.88 -5.82
CA ALA A 25 4.77 -1.14 -6.53
C ALA A 25 6.16 -1.69 -6.18
N ALA A 26 6.88 -2.23 -7.17
CA ALA A 26 8.27 -2.64 -7.00
C ALA A 26 9.26 -1.45 -7.00
N ALA A 27 8.87 -0.35 -7.63
CA ALA A 27 9.64 0.89 -7.70
C ALA A 27 8.78 2.07 -7.23
N MET A 28 9.43 3.06 -6.62
CA MET A 28 8.79 4.30 -6.18
C MET A 28 8.97 5.39 -7.24
N PRO A 29 7.89 5.89 -7.86
CA PRO A 29 7.96 7.08 -8.69
C PRO A 29 8.59 8.27 -7.96
N VAL A 30 9.26 9.15 -8.70
CA VAL A 30 9.80 10.40 -8.16
C VAL A 30 8.64 11.23 -7.61
N GLY A 31 8.75 11.65 -6.35
CA GLY A 31 7.71 12.43 -5.66
C GLY A 31 6.66 11.60 -4.91
N SER A 32 6.72 10.26 -4.96
CA SER A 32 5.89 9.41 -4.11
C SER A 32 6.27 9.56 -2.63
N ARG A 33 5.26 9.59 -1.76
CA ARG A 33 5.45 9.80 -0.32
C ARG A 33 5.66 8.49 0.43
N THR A 34 6.33 8.59 1.57
CA THR A 34 6.44 7.50 2.56
C THR A 34 5.58 7.82 3.77
N VAL A 35 4.82 6.85 4.25
CA VAL A 35 4.02 6.92 5.47
C VAL A 35 4.57 5.92 6.47
N VAL A 36 5.02 6.43 7.61
CA VAL A 36 5.42 5.59 8.75
C VAL A 36 4.18 5.18 9.52
N VAL A 37 3.89 3.88 9.55
CA VAL A 37 2.78 3.27 10.28
C VAL A 37 3.26 2.98 11.70
N VAL A 38 2.79 3.80 12.64
CA VAL A 38 3.12 3.68 14.06
C VAL A 38 2.02 2.95 14.84
N PRO A 39 2.35 2.33 15.99
CA PRO A 39 1.33 1.73 16.86
C PRO A 39 0.21 2.72 17.21
N GLY A 40 -1.04 2.28 17.12
CA GLY A 40 -2.22 3.11 17.39
C GLY A 40 -2.79 3.84 16.18
N MET A 41 -2.06 3.93 15.07
CA MET A 41 -2.58 4.50 13.81
C MET A 41 -3.79 3.68 13.32
N LYS A 42 -4.84 4.37 12.85
CA LYS A 42 -6.08 3.73 12.37
C LYS A 42 -6.35 3.95 10.89
N ALA A 43 -5.86 5.06 10.34
CA ALA A 43 -6.10 5.38 8.95
C ALA A 43 -4.93 6.16 8.33
N VAL A 44 -4.76 5.97 7.03
CA VAL A 44 -3.85 6.71 6.18
C VAL A 44 -4.66 7.30 5.02
N PRO A 45 -4.70 8.63 4.85
CA PRO A 45 -5.38 9.23 3.70
C PRO A 45 -4.57 8.94 2.43
N VAL A 46 -5.21 8.48 1.37
CA VAL A 46 -4.59 8.21 0.07
C VAL A 46 -5.40 8.84 -1.05
N ARG A 47 -4.84 8.97 -2.25
CA ARG A 47 -5.54 9.42 -3.46
C ARG A 47 -5.64 8.29 -4.47
N ALA A 48 -6.68 8.32 -5.30
CA ALA A 48 -6.78 7.42 -6.44
C ALA A 48 -5.58 7.61 -7.39
N GLY A 49 -4.94 6.53 -7.81
CA GLY A 49 -3.73 6.57 -8.63
C GLY A 49 -2.44 6.92 -7.86
N GLU A 50 -2.51 7.18 -6.55
CA GLU A 50 -1.32 7.48 -5.75
C GLU A 50 -0.48 6.23 -5.52
N THR A 51 0.84 6.36 -5.64
CA THR A 51 1.79 5.38 -5.11
C THR A 51 2.31 5.82 -3.75
N VAL A 52 2.08 5.00 -2.73
CA VAL A 52 2.51 5.25 -1.35
C VAL A 52 3.40 4.13 -0.88
N ARG A 53 4.54 4.47 -0.26
CA ARG A 53 5.34 3.53 0.52
C ARG A 53 4.86 3.54 1.97
N PHE A 54 4.51 2.38 2.49
CA PHE A 54 4.21 2.19 3.90
C PHE A 54 5.45 1.61 4.58
N ASP A 55 5.90 2.28 5.62
CA ASP A 55 7.00 1.84 6.48
C ASP A 55 6.43 1.38 7.82
N PHE A 56 6.67 0.12 8.17
CA PHE A 56 6.20 -0.51 9.41
C PHE A 56 7.36 -0.68 10.42
N GLY A 57 8.42 0.12 10.29
CA GLY A 57 9.63 0.08 11.10
C GLY A 57 10.60 -1.06 10.74
N GLN A 58 10.13 -2.31 10.75
CA GLN A 58 10.95 -3.49 10.42
C GLN A 58 10.85 -3.90 8.95
N SER A 59 9.79 -3.46 8.26
CA SER A 59 9.55 -3.75 6.86
C SER A 59 8.90 -2.55 6.18
N SER A 60 9.07 -2.45 4.87
CA SER A 60 8.40 -1.44 4.08
C SER A 60 7.93 -2.03 2.76
N THR A 61 6.77 -1.60 2.29
CA THR A 61 6.19 -2.05 1.02
C THR A 61 5.44 -0.89 0.38
N ALA A 62 5.33 -0.90 -0.95
CA ALA A 62 4.68 0.16 -1.69
C ALA A 62 3.48 -0.35 -2.46
N TRP A 63 2.46 0.49 -2.58
CA TRP A 63 1.23 0.20 -3.28
C TRP A 63 0.83 1.36 -4.16
N THR A 64 0.49 1.06 -5.40
CA THR A 64 -0.16 1.99 -6.33
C THR A 64 -1.65 1.76 -6.26
N PHE A 65 -2.39 2.72 -5.71
CA PHE A 65 -3.84 2.65 -5.60
C PHE A 65 -4.50 2.76 -6.98
N ALA A 66 -5.54 1.97 -7.22
CA ALA A 66 -6.27 2.02 -8.49
C ALA A 66 -6.82 3.44 -8.77
N ALA A 67 -6.68 3.90 -10.02
CA ALA A 67 -7.20 5.19 -10.49
C ALA A 67 -8.70 5.13 -10.81
N ARG A 68 -9.51 4.51 -9.95
CA ARG A 68 -10.97 4.40 -10.11
C ARG A 68 -11.68 5.45 -9.26
N GLN A 69 -12.73 6.06 -9.82
CA GLN A 69 -13.66 6.88 -9.06
C GLN A 69 -14.46 5.99 -8.09
N GLY A 70 -14.28 6.20 -6.80
CA GLY A 70 -14.96 5.45 -5.74
C GLY A 70 -14.29 5.61 -4.38
N ASN A 71 -15.10 5.67 -3.33
CA ASN A 71 -14.68 5.89 -1.94
C ASN A 71 -14.45 4.58 -1.18
N SER A 72 -13.77 3.62 -1.80
CA SER A 72 -13.56 2.32 -1.18
C SER A 72 -12.30 2.35 -0.32
N ALA A 73 -12.50 2.46 0.99
CA ALA A 73 -11.46 2.21 1.96
C ALA A 73 -10.99 0.76 1.88
N VAL A 74 -9.71 0.52 2.12
CA VAL A 74 -9.15 -0.84 2.21
C VAL A 74 -8.27 -0.94 3.44
N GLU A 75 -8.42 -2.04 4.17
CA GLU A 75 -7.53 -2.34 5.29
C GLU A 75 -6.16 -2.77 4.76
N LEU A 76 -5.07 -2.26 5.33
CA LEU A 76 -3.72 -2.55 4.88
C LEU A 76 -3.38 -4.04 4.97
N SER A 77 -3.97 -4.80 5.90
CA SER A 77 -3.82 -6.26 5.96
C SER A 77 -4.47 -7.02 4.80
N THR A 78 -5.38 -6.39 4.05
CA THR A 78 -5.86 -6.96 2.79
C THR A 78 -4.77 -6.88 1.72
N LEU A 79 -4.03 -5.76 1.69
CA LEU A 79 -2.94 -5.52 0.74
C LEU A 79 -1.65 -6.26 1.12
N PHE A 80 -1.37 -6.31 2.42
CA PHE A 80 -0.13 -6.82 3.01
C PHE A 80 -0.45 -7.82 4.14
N PRO A 81 -1.05 -8.97 3.83
CA PRO A 81 -1.47 -9.96 4.83
C PRO A 81 -0.30 -10.52 5.65
N GLU A 82 0.92 -10.46 5.13
CA GLU A 82 2.14 -10.92 5.79
C GLU A 82 2.68 -9.93 6.83
N ILE A 83 2.14 -8.70 6.91
CA ILE A 83 2.59 -7.65 7.83
C ILE A 83 1.60 -7.54 8.99
N PRO A 84 1.91 -8.03 10.21
CA PRO A 84 0.99 -7.95 11.34
C PRO A 84 0.61 -6.52 11.72
N ALA A 85 1.55 -5.57 11.59
CA ALA A 85 1.34 -4.15 11.88
C ALA A 85 0.36 -3.46 10.91
N ALA A 86 0.00 -4.10 9.80
CA ALA A 86 -0.98 -3.59 8.84
C ALA A 86 -2.44 -3.82 9.30
N LYS A 87 -2.66 -4.74 10.25
CA LYS A 87 -4.01 -5.03 10.76
C LYS A 87 -4.60 -3.84 11.51
N GLY A 88 -5.86 -3.53 11.22
CA GLY A 88 -6.60 -2.44 11.84
C GLY A 88 -6.22 -1.03 11.32
N VAL A 89 -5.38 -0.93 10.29
CA VAL A 89 -5.01 0.34 9.63
C VAL A 89 -5.69 0.40 8.27
N TRP A 90 -6.39 1.50 7.98
CA TRP A 90 -7.18 1.66 6.76
C TRP A 90 -6.59 2.72 5.82
N ALA A 91 -6.38 2.37 4.56
CA ALA A 91 -6.14 3.36 3.51
C ALA A 91 -7.49 3.93 3.04
N TYR A 92 -7.67 5.24 3.14
CA TYR A 92 -8.94 5.91 2.83
C TYR A 92 -8.78 6.96 1.71
N PRO A 93 -9.54 6.89 0.59
CA PRO A 93 -9.39 7.78 -0.57
C PRO A 93 -9.74 9.27 -0.34
N ASN A 94 -10.44 9.63 0.74
CA ASN A 94 -10.72 11.05 1.05
C ASN A 94 -9.63 11.64 1.94
N GLY A 95 -8.69 12.33 1.31
CA GLY A 95 -7.69 13.17 1.96
C GLY A 95 -8.22 14.45 2.61
N THR A 96 -9.51 14.56 2.94
CA THR A 96 -9.97 15.57 3.90
C THR A 96 -9.68 15.00 5.28
N GLY A 97 -8.77 15.61 6.06
CA GLY A 97 -8.23 15.10 7.33
C GLY A 97 -9.23 14.88 8.47
N LEU A 98 -10.29 14.11 8.23
CA LEU A 98 -11.41 13.83 9.13
C LEU A 98 -11.20 12.57 9.97
N TYR A 99 -10.08 11.88 9.84
CA TYR A 99 -9.64 10.92 10.86
C TYR A 99 -8.96 11.68 12.02
N ALA A 100 -9.72 12.54 12.68
CA ALA A 100 -9.46 12.93 14.05
C ALA A 100 -10.01 11.80 14.91
N GLY A 101 -9.14 10.86 15.30
CA GLY A 101 -9.52 9.78 16.20
C GLY A 101 -10.11 10.36 17.49
N HIS A 102 -11.38 10.06 17.75
CA HIS A 102 -12.01 10.19 19.06
C HIS A 102 -11.76 8.92 19.87
#